data_AF-A0A7J8PKS4-F1
#
_entry.id   AF-A0A7J8PKS4-F1
#
_cell.length_a   1.000
_cell.length_b   1.000
_cell.length_c   1.000
_cell.angle_alpha   90.00
_cell.angle_beta   90.00
_cell.angle_gamma   90.00
#
_symmetry.space_group_name_H-M   'P 1'
#
loop_
_entity.id
_entity.type
_entity.pdbx_description
1 polymer ?
#
loop_
_entity_poly.entity_id
_entity_poly.type
_entity_poly.pdbx_seq_one_letter_code
_entity_poly.pdbx_strand_id
1 'polypeptide(L)'
;KLLDWGEEGHRSEAEIATLRAAFTQEVVVWHKLDHPNVTKFIGATMGSSELNLQTENGHIGMPSNVCCVVVEYCPGGALKSYLIKNRRRKLAFKVVVQLALDLAR
;
A
#
# COMPACT_ATOMS: atom_id res chain seq x y z
N LYS A 1 2.28 -0.53 4.42
CA LYS A 1 2.87 0.52 3.57
C LYS A 1 2.50 1.87 4.16
N LEU A 2 3.48 2.78 4.28
CA LEU A 2 3.23 4.17 4.64
C LEU A 2 2.88 4.93 3.36
N LEU A 3 1.71 5.57 3.32
CA LEU A 3 1.39 6.53 2.27
C LEU A 3 1.83 7.89 2.80
N ASP A 4 3.08 8.23 2.50
CA ASP A 4 3.61 9.56 2.72
C ASP A 4 3.15 10.44 1.55
N TRP A 5 2.31 11.41 1.87
CA TRP A 5 1.71 12.28 0.87
C TRP A 5 2.53 13.56 0.62
N GLY A 6 3.75 13.71 1.16
CA GLY A 6 4.69 14.79 0.83
C GLY A 6 5.10 15.67 2.02
N GLU A 7 6.17 16.46 1.83
CA GLU A 7 6.84 17.29 2.85
C GLU A 7 5.92 18.31 3.53
N GLU A 8 6.17 18.50 4.83
CA GLU A 8 5.45 19.41 5.72
C GLU A 8 5.43 20.85 5.20
N GLY A 9 4.23 21.43 5.10
CA GLY A 9 4.05 22.89 5.13
C GLY A 9 3.22 23.55 4.02
N HIS A 10 2.63 22.84 3.06
CA HIS A 10 1.94 23.49 1.94
C HIS A 10 0.55 22.92 1.58
N ARG A 11 -0.11 22.19 2.48
CA ARG A 11 -1.48 21.74 2.22
C ARG A 11 -2.49 22.45 3.11
N SER A 12 -3.47 23.03 2.45
CA SER A 12 -4.67 23.56 3.08
C SER A 12 -5.44 22.45 3.80
N GLU A 13 -6.18 22.83 4.82
CA GLU A 13 -7.06 21.91 5.56
C GLU A 13 -8.06 21.19 4.63
N ALA A 14 -8.52 21.87 3.58
CA ALA A 14 -9.40 21.32 2.55
C ALA A 14 -8.74 20.19 1.73
N GLU A 15 -7.45 20.32 1.40
CA GLU A 15 -6.71 19.25 0.70
C GLU A 15 -6.49 18.04 1.62
N ILE A 16 -6.19 18.27 2.90
CA ILE A 16 -6.06 17.19 3.89
C ILE A 16 -7.38 16.44 4.06
N ALA A 17 -8.51 17.15 4.15
CA ALA A 17 -9.83 16.55 4.22
C ALA A 17 -10.15 15.72 2.97
N THR A 18 -9.80 16.23 1.78
CA THR A 18 -9.99 15.52 0.51
C THR A 18 -9.17 14.24 0.45
N LEU A 19 -7.89 14.28 0.86
CA LEU A 19 -7.03 13.10 0.91
C LEU A 19 -7.54 12.05 1.90
N ARG A 20 -8.04 12.46 3.06
CA ARG A 20 -8.64 11.55 4.05
C ARG A 20 -9.91 10.89 3.52
N ALA A 21 -10.75 11.65 2.80
CA ALA A 21 -11.94 11.11 2.16
C ALA A 21 -11.57 10.06 1.10
N ALA A 22 -10.60 10.37 0.23
CA ALA A 22 -10.10 9.45 -0.78
C ALA A 22 -9.49 8.18 -0.15
N PHE A 23 -8.65 8.33 0.87
CA PHE A 23 -8.06 7.22 1.61
C PHE A 23 -9.13 6.32 2.24
N THR A 24 -10.13 6.91 2.88
CA THR A 24 -11.24 6.16 3.49
C THR A 24 -12.01 5.38 2.43
N GLN A 25 -12.28 5.99 1.28
CA GLN A 25 -12.97 5.34 0.17
C GLN A 25 -12.17 4.13 -0.34
N GLU A 26 -10.86 4.27 -0.57
CA GLU A 26 -10.00 3.17 -1.01
C GLU A 26 -9.94 2.02 0.00
N VAL A 27 -9.76 2.35 1.28
CA VAL A 27 -9.71 1.36 2.37
C VAL A 27 -11.03 0.61 2.50
N VAL A 28 -12.17 1.28 2.38
CA VAL A 28 -13.49 0.65 2.45
C VAL A 28 -13.70 -0.34 1.31
N VAL A 29 -13.23 -0.02 0.11
CA VAL A 29 -13.28 -0.93 -1.02
C VAL A 29 -12.39 -2.15 -0.74
N TRP A 30 -11.13 -1.92 -0.37
CA TRP A 30 -10.17 -3.01 -0.13
C TRP A 30 -10.57 -3.90 1.04
N HIS A 31 -11.12 -3.35 2.12
CA HIS A 31 -11.60 -4.11 3.26
C HIS A 31 -12.72 -5.12 2.90
N LYS A 32 -13.50 -4.83 1.85
CA LYS A 32 -14.56 -5.71 1.35
C LYS A 32 -14.07 -6.72 0.32
N LEU A 33 -12.84 -6.60 -0.18
CA LEU A 33 -12.27 -7.54 -1.15
C LEU A 33 -11.77 -8.78 -0.42
N ASP A 34 -12.27 -9.94 -0.86
CA ASP A 34 -11.78 -11.25 -0.46
C ASP A 34 -11.54 -12.09 -1.72
N HIS A 35 -10.28 -12.17 -2.14
CA HIS A 35 -9.89 -12.85 -3.38
C HIS A 35 -8.47 -13.40 -3.29
N PRO A 36 -8.20 -14.65 -3.73
CA PRO A 36 -6.89 -15.29 -3.61
C PRO A 36 -5.73 -14.56 -4.31
N ASN A 37 -6.02 -13.76 -5.34
CA ASN A 37 -5.00 -13.01 -6.09
C ASN A 37 -4.94 -11.51 -5.73
N VAL A 38 -5.67 -11.11 -4.68
CA VAL A 38 -5.63 -9.74 -4.14
C VAL A 38 -5.00 -9.79 -2.76
N THR A 39 -4.08 -8.87 -2.50
CA THR A 39 -3.39 -8.81 -1.22
C THR A 39 -4.38 -8.65 -0.07
N LYS A 40 -4.36 -9.54 0.92
CA LYS A 40 -5.24 -9.47 2.09
C LYS A 40 -5.04 -8.17 2.87
N PHE A 41 -6.13 -7.42 3.03
CA PHE A 41 -6.19 -6.26 3.90
C PHE A 41 -6.25 -6.69 5.37
N ILE A 42 -5.43 -6.08 6.22
CA ILE A 42 -5.38 -6.38 7.67
C ILE A 42 -5.90 -5.19 8.48
N GLY A 43 -5.54 -3.96 8.11
CA GLY A 43 -5.99 -2.78 8.82
C GLY A 43 -5.50 -1.47 8.20
N ALA A 44 -6.06 -0.36 8.65
CA ALA A 44 -5.68 0.98 8.24
C ALA A 44 -5.78 1.94 9.41
N THR A 45 -4.95 2.98 9.41
CA THR A 45 -5.06 4.09 10.36
C THR A 45 -4.70 5.40 9.67
N MET A 46 -5.34 6.48 10.11
CA MET A 46 -5.00 7.84 9.71
C MET A 46 -4.26 8.49 10.87
N GLY A 47 -3.22 9.25 10.56
CA GLY A 47 -2.44 10.01 11.52
C GLY A 47 -3.35 10.93 12.33
N SER A 48 -3.21 10.84 13.64
CA SER A 48 -3.74 11.80 14.59
C SER A 48 -2.59 12.19 15.51
N SER A 49 -2.61 13.40 16.04
CA SER A 49 -1.55 13.93 16.91
C SER A 49 -1.29 13.07 18.16
N GLU A 50 -2.16 12.09 18.44
CA GLU A 50 -2.12 11.18 19.58
C GLU A 50 -1.55 9.79 19.24
N LEU A 51 -1.37 9.46 17.95
CA LEU A 51 -0.81 8.19 17.51
C LEU A 51 0.72 8.22 17.58
N ASN A 52 1.27 7.63 18.63
CA ASN A 52 2.71 7.39 18.77
C ASN A 52 3.04 5.96 18.31
N LEU A 53 3.65 5.83 17.13
CA LEU A 53 4.18 4.54 16.68
C LEU A 53 5.60 4.37 17.19
N GLN A 54 5.79 3.43 18.12
CA GLN A 54 7.13 3.06 18.56
C GLN A 54 7.80 2.21 17.48
N THR A 55 8.96 2.64 17.02
CA THR A 55 9.84 1.85 16.15
C THR A 55 11.15 1.54 16.88
N GLU A 56 11.91 0.55 16.40
CA GLU A 56 13.23 0.21 16.96
C GLU A 56 14.20 1.41 17.00
N ASN A 57 13.96 2.44 16.19
CA ASN A 57 14.78 3.65 16.09
C ASN A 57 14.20 4.86 16.84
N GLY A 58 13.12 4.69 17.61
CA GLY A 58 12.48 5.76 18.40
C GLY A 58 11.00 5.97 18.09
N HIS A 59 10.41 6.98 18.74
CA HIS A 59 9.02 7.38 18.53
C HIS A 59 8.86 8.06 17.15
N ILE A 60 8.03 7.48 16.30
CA ILE A 60 7.48 8.18 15.14
C ILE A 60 6.14 8.75 15.60
N GLY A 61 6.15 10.04 15.96
CA GLY A 61 4.91 10.80 16.02
C GLY A 61 4.29 10.77 14.62
N MET A 62 3.06 10.28 14.50
CA MET A 62 2.36 10.26 13.22
C MET A 62 1.68 11.60 12.98
N PRO A 63 2.21 12.48 12.11
CA PRO A 63 1.56 13.75 11.86
C PRO A 63 0.20 13.51 11.19
N SER A 64 -0.72 14.46 11.40
CA SER A 64 -2.14 14.33 11.05
C SER A 64 -2.40 14.14 9.55
N ASN A 65 -1.39 14.37 8.71
CA ASN A 65 -1.41 14.23 7.26
C ASN A 65 -0.95 12.85 6.73
N VAL A 66 -0.55 11.91 7.58
CA VAL A 66 -0.02 10.61 7.12
C VAL A 66 -1.08 9.52 7.28
N CYS A 67 -1.16 8.59 6.32
CA CYS A 67 -2.07 7.45 6.39
C CYS A 67 -1.29 6.13 6.24
N CYS A 68 -1.72 5.10 6.97
CA CYS A 68 -1.06 3.81 7.03
C CYS A 68 -2.05 2.70 6.65
N VAL A 69 -1.58 1.74 5.85
CA VAL A 69 -2.26 0.45 5.64
C VAL A 69 -1.36 -0.71 6.01
N VAL A 70 -1.95 -1.69 6.70
CA VAL A 70 -1.35 -2.98 7.05
C VAL A 70 -2.02 -4.03 6.16
N VAL A 71 -1.18 -4.80 5.48
CA VAL A 71 -1.59 -5.79 4.48
C VAL A 71 -0.68 -7.00 4.61
N GLU A 72 -1.09 -8.14 4.06
CA GLU A 72 -0.22 -9.31 4.03
C GLU A 72 1.12 -9.02 3.35
N TYR A 73 2.16 -9.67 3.85
CA TYR A 73 3.50 -9.52 3.30
C TYR A 73 3.72 -10.52 2.15
N CYS A 74 4.02 -9.99 0.96
CA CYS A 74 4.36 -10.79 -0.21
C CYS A 74 5.89 -10.89 -0.37
N PRO A 75 6.55 -11.99 0.07
CA PRO A 75 8.01 -12.12 0.03
C PRO A 75 8.59 -12.11 -1.40
N GLY A 76 7.79 -12.43 -2.41
CA GLY A 76 8.18 -12.41 -3.82
C GLY A 76 8.41 -11.00 -4.39
N GLY A 77 7.99 -9.95 -3.69
CA GLY A 77 8.10 -8.57 -4.13
C GLY A 77 7.18 -8.23 -5.32
N ALA A 78 7.49 -7.13 -6.02
CA ALA A 78 6.67 -6.65 -7.13
C ALA A 78 6.98 -7.37 -8.44
N LEU A 79 5.93 -7.59 -9.25
CA LEU A 79 6.04 -8.16 -10.60
C LEU A 79 7.04 -7.37 -11.47
N LYS A 80 7.02 -6.02 -11.39
CA LYS A 80 8.00 -5.15 -12.10
C LYS A 80 9.44 -5.58 -11.83
N SER A 81 9.81 -5.76 -10.56
CA SER A 81 11.16 -6.15 -10.16
C SER A 81 11.49 -7.56 -10.64
N TYR A 82 10.53 -8.48 -10.56
CA TYR A 82 10.70 -9.84 -11.07
C TYR A 82 10.94 -9.88 -12.58
N LEU A 83 10.19 -9.11 -13.36
CA LEU A 83 10.35 -9.01 -14.82
C LEU A 83 11.70 -8.36 -15.19
N ILE A 84 12.11 -7.29 -14.51
CA ILE A 84 13.40 -6.63 -14.76
C ILE A 84 14.57 -7.61 -14.52
N LYS A 85 14.52 -8.39 -13.43
CA LYS A 85 15.55 -9.40 -13.12
C LYS A 85 15.67 -10.47 -14.21
N ASN A 86 14.56 -10.80 -14.88
CA ASN A 86 14.50 -11.78 -15.97
C ASN A 86 14.56 -11.16 -17.37
N ARG A 87 15.00 -9.90 -17.52
CA ARG A 87 15.06 -9.27 -18.85
C ARG A 87 16.04 -9.92 -19.82
N ARG A 88 17.13 -10.53 -19.31
CA ARG A 88 18.17 -11.19 -20.13
C ARG A 88 17.82 -12.62 -20.49
N ARG A 89 17.08 -13.33 -19.61
CA ARG A 89 16.62 -14.70 -19.82
C ARG A 89 15.10 -14.73 -19.70
N LYS A 90 14.42 -14.90 -20.83
CA LYS A 90 12.96 -14.90 -20.88
C LYS A 90 12.39 -15.93 -19.90
N LEU A 91 11.30 -15.56 -19.23
CA LEU A 91 10.51 -16.47 -18.41
C LEU A 91 9.91 -17.58 -19.29
N ALA A 92 9.75 -18.76 -18.71
CA ALA A 92 9.05 -19.84 -19.39
C ALA A 92 7.61 -19.41 -19.71
N PHE A 93 7.13 -19.75 -20.91
CA PHE A 93 5.82 -19.30 -21.40
C PHE A 93 4.68 -19.65 -20.44
N LYS A 94 4.70 -20.85 -19.85
CA LYS A 94 3.73 -21.29 -18.83
C LYS A 94 3.65 -20.34 -17.62
N VAL A 95 4.78 -19.79 -17.19
CA VAL A 95 4.82 -18.82 -16.08
C VAL A 95 4.14 -17.52 -16.49
N VAL A 96 4.41 -17.04 -17.70
CA VAL A 96 3.78 -15.80 -18.22
C VAL A 96 2.27 -15.97 -18.35
N VAL A 97 1.81 -17.12 -18.85
CA VAL A 97 0.38 -17.44 -18.94
C VAL A 97 -0.26 -17.46 -17.55
N GLN A 98 0.38 -18.09 -16.56
CA GLN A 98 -0.15 -18.12 -15.20
C GLN A 98 -0.25 -16.72 -14.58
N LEU A 99 0.77 -15.87 -14.75
CA LEU A 99 0.74 -14.48 -14.29
C LEU A 99 -0.42 -13.69 -14.91
N ALA A 100 -0.69 -13.89 -16.21
CA ALA A 100 -1.81 -13.25 -16.88
C ALA A 100 -3.17 -13.76 -16.37
N LEU A 101 -3.30 -15.08 -16.17
CA LEU A 101 -4.51 -15.67 -15.61
C LEU A 101 -4.78 -15.19 -14.17
N ASP A 102 -3.74 -15.09 -13.34
CA ASP A 102 -3.91 -14.65 -11.96
C ASP A 102 -4.28 -13.17 -11.86
N LEU A 103 -3.89 -12.35 -12.83
CA LEU A 103 -4.31 -10.95 -12.92
C LEU A 103 -5.76 -10.80 -13.43
N ALA A 104 -6.21 -11.69 -14.31
CA ALA A 104 -7.52 -11.61 -14.95
C ALA A 104 -8.66 -12.23 -14.12
N ARG A 105 -8.32 -13.06 -13.14
CA ARG A 105 -9.26 -13.65 -12.17
C ARG A 105 -9.71 -12.60 -11.15
#